data_AF-A0A2T3P2L2-F1
#
_entry.id   AF-A0A2T3P2L2-F1
#
_cell.length_a   1.000
_cell.length_b   1.000
_cell.length_c   1.000
_cell.angle_alpha   90.00
_cell.angle_beta   90.00
_cell.angle_gamma   90.00
#
_symmetry.space_group_name_H-M   'P 1'
#
loop_
_entity.id
_entity.type
_entity.pdbx_description
1 polymer ?
#
loop_
_entity_poly.entity_id
_entity_poly.type
_entity_poly.pdbx_seq_one_letter_code
_entity_poly.pdbx_strand_id
1 'polypeptide(L)'
;MARYHNHQIKLTPRYIEAIHELLEAELEMMQEQDKDYSDCWSWGICTIGNFSKPNHLYLTFGDEESRPKGMSQDTCVREGD
;
A
#
# COMPACT_ATOMS: atom_id res chain seq x y z
N MET A 1 -4.98 11.22 8.29
CA MET A 1 -3.74 12.04 8.29
C MET A 1 -2.63 11.24 8.93
N ALA A 2 -1.50 11.09 8.25
CA ALA A 2 -0.30 10.53 8.87
C ALA A 2 0.10 11.29 10.16
N ARG A 3 0.75 10.59 11.08
CA ARG A 3 1.08 11.15 12.41
C ARG A 3 2.56 11.03 12.73
N TYR A 4 3.10 12.01 13.43
CA TYR A 4 4.40 11.95 14.10
C TYR A 4 4.22 12.37 15.56
N HIS A 5 4.31 11.41 16.48
CA HIS A 5 3.89 11.60 17.88
C HIS A 5 2.43 12.12 17.96
N ASN A 6 2.26 13.34 18.46
CA ASN A 6 0.97 14.02 18.63
C ASN A 6 0.69 15.02 17.51
N HIS A 7 1.58 15.14 16.52
CA HIS A 7 1.42 16.02 15.38
C HIS A 7 0.83 15.26 14.21
N GLN A 8 -0.21 15.84 13.61
CA GLN A 8 -0.63 15.42 12.29
C GLN A 8 0.31 16.01 11.26
N ILE A 9 0.75 15.19 10.32
CA ILE A 9 1.63 15.61 9.24
C ILE A 9 0.95 15.34 7.91
N LYS A 10 1.22 16.21 6.93
CA LYS A 10 0.76 16.00 5.56
C LYS A 10 1.82 15.20 4.82
N LEU A 11 1.40 14.10 4.22
CA LEU A 11 2.25 13.34 3.31
C LEU A 11 2.55 14.18 2.06
N THR A 12 3.80 14.16 1.63
CA THR A 12 4.18 14.84 0.39
C THR A 12 3.70 14.03 -0.81
N PRO A 13 3.35 14.66 -1.94
CA PRO A 13 2.98 13.94 -3.16
C PRO A 13 4.05 12.93 -3.59
N ARG A 14 5.32 13.36 -3.59
CA ARG A 14 6.48 12.50 -3.92
C ARG A 14 6.56 11.24 -3.04
N TYR A 15 6.21 11.34 -1.76
CA TYR A 15 6.23 10.19 -0.86
C TYR A 15 5.12 9.19 -1.19
N ILE A 16 3.92 9.69 -1.50
CA ILE A 16 2.79 8.86 -1.92
C ILE A 16 3.11 8.15 -3.24
N GLU A 17 3.64 8.89 -4.22
CA GLU A 17 4.06 8.34 -5.52
C GLU A 17 5.11 7.24 -5.33
N ALA A 18 6.15 7.48 -4.52
CA ALA A 18 7.18 6.47 -4.28
C ALA A 18 6.64 5.17 -3.67
N ILE A 19 5.57 5.25 -2.86
CA ILE A 19 4.93 4.06 -2.31
C ILE A 19 4.05 3.37 -3.35
N HIS A 20 3.32 4.11 -4.20
CA HIS A 20 2.59 3.50 -5.31
C HIS A 20 3.53 2.74 -6.24
N GLU A 21 4.65 3.36 -6.64
CA GLU A 21 5.67 2.72 -7.47
C GLU A 21 6.24 1.45 -6.81
N LEU A 22 6.47 1.47 -5.49
CA LEU A 22 6.90 0.28 -4.76
C LEU A 22 5.85 -0.84 -4.80
N LEU A 23 4.58 -0.52 -4.56
CA LEU A 23 3.49 -1.49 -4.59
C LEU A 23 3.33 -2.10 -5.99
N GLU A 24 3.39 -1.29 -7.04
CA GLU A 24 3.28 -1.74 -8.43
C GLU A 24 4.44 -2.66 -8.81
N ALA A 25 5.67 -2.29 -8.45
CA ALA A 25 6.84 -3.13 -8.68
C ALA A 25 6.77 -4.47 -7.93
N GLU A 26 6.27 -4.49 -6.69
CA GLU A 26 6.07 -5.74 -5.96
C GLU A 26 5.00 -6.63 -6.60
N LEU A 27 3.89 -6.04 -7.07
CA LEU A 27 2.87 -6.77 -7.82
C LEU A 27 3.44 -7.38 -9.10
N GLU A 28 4.16 -6.59 -9.90
CA GLU A 28 4.81 -7.04 -11.13
C GLU A 28 5.77 -8.20 -10.86
N MET A 29 6.68 -8.04 -9.90
CA MET A 29 7.63 -9.09 -9.54
C MET A 29 6.94 -10.41 -9.13
N MET A 30 5.87 -10.33 -8.35
CA MET A 30 5.18 -11.52 -7.86
C MET A 30 4.34 -12.20 -8.94
N GLN A 31 3.68 -11.43 -9.81
CA GLN A 31 2.97 -11.96 -10.98
C GLN A 31 3.92 -12.67 -11.96
N GLU A 32 5.15 -12.17 -12.13
CA GLU A 32 6.16 -12.80 -12.97
C GLU A 32 6.74 -14.07 -12.35
N GLN A 33 6.98 -14.04 -11.05
CA GLN A 33 7.62 -15.12 -10.31
C GLN A 33 6.72 -16.36 -10.19
N ASP A 34 5.41 -16.17 -9.98
CA ASP A 34 4.47 -17.27 -9.79
C ASP A 34 3.24 -17.14 -10.70
N LYS A 35 3.43 -17.53 -11.97
CA LYS A 35 2.41 -17.41 -13.02
C LYS A 35 1.15 -18.23 -12.76
N ASP A 36 1.25 -19.28 -11.94
CA ASP A 36 0.08 -20.11 -11.59
C ASP A 36 -0.76 -19.46 -10.48
N TYR A 37 -0.19 -18.47 -9.76
CA TYR A 37 -0.84 -17.70 -8.69
C TYR A 37 -0.77 -16.18 -8.94
N SER A 38 -0.59 -15.74 -10.19
CA SER A 38 -0.54 -14.32 -10.55
C SER A 38 -1.80 -13.58 -10.08
N ASP A 39 -2.92 -14.28 -10.08
CA ASP A 39 -4.23 -13.75 -9.69
C ASP A 39 -4.28 -13.41 -8.20
N CYS A 40 -3.40 -13.99 -7.37
CA CYS A 40 -3.23 -13.64 -5.96
C CYS A 40 -2.57 -12.28 -5.72
N TRP A 41 -2.08 -11.63 -6.78
CA TRP A 41 -1.37 -10.35 -6.75
C TRP A 41 -2.07 -9.36 -7.67
N SER A 42 -3.34 -9.07 -7.39
CA SER A 42 -4.16 -8.17 -8.22
C SER A 42 -4.13 -6.72 -7.72
N TRP A 43 -3.92 -6.52 -6.42
CA TRP A 43 -3.90 -5.19 -5.81
C TRP A 43 -2.95 -5.10 -4.62
N GLY A 44 -2.54 -3.87 -4.28
CA GLY A 44 -1.69 -3.55 -3.14
C GLY A 44 -2.18 -2.32 -2.37
N ILE A 45 -2.10 -2.36 -1.04
CA ILE A 45 -2.43 -1.22 -0.17
C ILE A 45 -1.29 -0.97 0.79
N CYS A 46 -0.87 0.29 0.91
CA CYS A 46 -0.01 0.75 1.99
C CYS A 46 -0.81 1.59 3.00
N THR A 47 -0.93 1.11 4.23
CA THR A 47 -1.45 1.89 5.35
C THR A 47 -0.30 2.55 6.10
N ILE A 48 -0.32 3.89 6.14
CA ILE A 48 0.69 4.70 6.83
C ILE A 48 0.18 5.08 8.22
N GLY A 49 0.80 4.51 9.25
CA GLY A 49 0.54 4.79 10.65
C GLY A 49 1.41 5.92 11.22
N ASN A 50 1.68 5.84 12.52
CA ASN A 50 2.47 6.86 13.22
C ASN A 50 3.97 6.66 12.97
N PHE A 51 4.63 7.66 12.38
CA PHE A 51 6.05 7.69 12.06
C PHE A 51 6.96 7.56 13.29
N SER A 52 6.47 7.88 14.49
CA SER A 52 7.24 7.65 15.72
C SER A 52 7.20 6.20 16.22
N LYS A 53 6.52 5.31 15.50
CA LYS A 53 6.45 3.87 15.80
C LYS A 53 7.24 3.07 14.76
N PRO A 54 7.86 1.95 15.18
CA PRO A 54 8.36 0.97 14.22
C PRO A 54 7.20 0.43 13.39
N ASN A 55 7.50 -0.04 12.17
CA ASN A 55 6.52 -0.60 11.24
C ASN A 55 5.36 0.36 10.96
N HIS A 56 5.63 1.66 10.78
CA HIS A 56 4.60 2.62 10.42
C HIS A 56 4.06 2.43 9.00
N LEU A 57 4.71 1.59 8.18
CA LEU A 57 4.23 1.17 6.87
C LEU A 57 3.71 -0.27 6.97
N TYR A 58 2.45 -0.45 6.62
CA TYR A 58 1.81 -1.75 6.53
C TYR A 58 1.38 -1.97 5.08
N LEU A 59 2.09 -2.87 4.40
CA LEU A 59 1.78 -3.28 3.04
C LEU A 59 0.90 -4.54 3.08
N THR A 60 -0.16 -4.53 2.30
CA THR A 60 -1.09 -5.66 2.15
C THR A 60 -1.36 -5.85 0.67
N PHE A 61 -1.32 -7.10 0.21
CA PHE A 61 -1.63 -7.47 -1.17
C PHE A 61 -2.71 -8.55 -1.17
N GLY A 62 -3.37 -8.74 -2.31
CA GLY A 62 -4.35 -9.81 -2.45
C GLY A 62 -4.90 -10.00 -3.86
N ASP A 63 -5.73 -11.03 -3.98
CA ASP A 63 -6.54 -11.33 -5.16
C ASP A 63 -7.74 -10.39 -5.31
N GLU A 64 -8.33 -10.35 -6.49
CA GLU A 64 -9.49 -9.49 -6.75
C GLU A 64 -10.70 -9.82 -5.83
N GLU A 65 -10.85 -11.09 -5.41
CA GLU A 65 -11.95 -11.50 -4.52
C GLU A 65 -11.85 -10.88 -3.12
N SER A 66 -10.63 -10.68 -2.62
CA SER A 66 -10.34 -10.08 -1.32
C SER A 66 -10.22 -8.55 -1.35
N ARG A 67 -10.39 -7.93 -2.53
CA ARG A 67 -10.23 -6.48 -2.70
C ARG A 67 -11.16 -5.68 -1.79
N PRO A 68 -10.63 -4.74 -0.98
CA PRO A 68 -11.47 -3.94 -0.10
C PRO A 68 -12.47 -3.06 -0.86
N LYS A 69 -13.73 -3.07 -0.41
CA LYS A 69 -14.80 -2.24 -1.00
C LYS A 69 -14.42 -0.76 -0.95
N GLY A 70 -14.60 -0.07 -2.08
CA GLY A 70 -14.31 1.37 -2.21
C GLY A 70 -12.84 1.70 -2.51
N MET A 71 -12.00 0.70 -2.83
CA MET A 71 -10.68 0.95 -3.40
C MET A 71 -10.82 1.44 -4.85
N SER A 72 -10.24 2.61 -5.16
CA SER A 72 -10.44 3.29 -6.45
C SER A 72 -9.39 2.97 -7.51
N GLN A 73 -8.32 2.26 -7.15
CA GLN A 73 -7.14 1.97 -7.98
C GLN A 73 -6.57 0.60 -7.59
N ASP A 74 -5.73 0.00 -8.44
CA ASP A 74 -5.12 -1.32 -8.17
C ASP A 74 -4.05 -1.24 -7.08
N THR A 75 -3.40 -0.09 -6.93
CA THR A 75 -2.61 0.26 -5.76
C THR A 75 -3.24 1.41 -4.98
N CYS A 76 -3.07 1.45 -3.66
CA CYS A 76 -3.64 2.52 -2.84
C CYS A 76 -2.79 2.82 -1.61
N VAL A 77 -2.56 4.11 -1.34
CA VAL A 77 -2.01 4.57 -0.07
C VAL A 77 -3.12 5.12 0.81
N ARG A 78 -3.23 4.60 2.04
CA ARG A 78 -4.19 5.04 3.04
C ARG A 78 -3.49 5.52 4.30
N GLU A 79 -4.09 6.51 4.94
CA GLU A 79 -3.65 6.97 6.24
C GLU A 79 -4.36 6.14 7.30
N GLY A 80 -3.62 5.56 8.24
CA GLY A 80 -4.20 4.81 9.35
C GLY A 80 -4.85 5.74 10.39
N ASP A 81 -5.96 5.29 10.97
CA ASP A 81 -6.65 5.95 12.09
C ASP A 81 -5.89 5.81 13.42
#